data_AF-A0A7C3QH52-F1
#
_entry.id   AF-A0A7C3QH52-F1
#
_cell.length_a   1.000
_cell.length_b   1.000
_cell.length_c   1.000
_cell.angle_alpha   90.00
_cell.angle_beta   90.00
_cell.angle_gamma   90.00
#
_symmetry.space_group_name_H-M   'P 1'
#
loop_
_entity.id
_entity.type
_entity.pdbx_description
1 polymer ?
#
loop_
_entity_poly.entity_id
_entity_poly.type
_entity_poly.pdbx_seq_one_letter_code
_entity_poly.pdbx_strand_id
1 'polypeptide(L)'
;MHLDLTPEALLAQLGYTKSEQTLKQMNDIIENTQGFDKFSQHLPSFNDALAVEKAFIAMSNSENYLKIKCEEDSSADNLSAFTDLVKHWANKYKLELKQVADKNTYYIIGQN
;
A
#
# COMPACT_ATOMS: atom_id res chain seq x y z
N MET A 1 -11.88 20.87 -3.68
CA MET A 1 -10.51 20.86 -3.12
C MET A 1 -9.77 19.77 -3.87
N HIS A 2 -8.82 20.13 -4.75
CA HIS A 2 -7.84 19.15 -5.23
C HIS A 2 -6.96 18.89 -4.01
N LEU A 3 -7.03 17.69 -3.44
CA LEU A 3 -6.05 17.31 -2.44
C LEU A 3 -4.77 17.05 -3.24
N ASP A 4 -3.88 18.04 -3.32
CA ASP A 4 -2.53 17.81 -3.82
C ASP A 4 -1.90 16.79 -2.87
N LEU A 5 -1.88 15.53 -3.30
CA LEU A 5 -1.51 14.43 -2.43
C LEU A 5 0.02 14.40 -2.32
N THR A 6 0.55 15.21 -1.41
CA THR A 6 1.99 15.30 -1.22
C THR A 6 2.53 14.01 -0.59
N PRO A 7 3.79 13.62 -0.89
CA PRO A 7 4.46 12.51 -0.23
C PRO A 7 4.42 12.64 1.30
N GLU A 8 4.47 13.87 1.81
CA GLU A 8 4.36 14.18 3.23
C GLU A 8 2.99 13.83 3.82
N ALA A 9 1.91 14.20 3.12
CA ALA A 9 0.55 13.89 3.54
C ALA A 9 0.30 12.38 3.53
N LEU A 10 0.83 11.66 2.54
CA LEU A 10 0.74 10.21 2.50
C LEU A 10 1.52 9.55 3.62
N LEU A 11 2.75 10.00 3.91
CA LEU A 11 3.53 9.48 5.03
C LEU A 11 2.77 9.63 6.35
N ALA A 12 2.18 10.80 6.60
CA ALA A 12 1.38 11.04 7.79
C ALA A 12 0.14 10.12 7.85
N GLN A 13 -0.57 9.94 6.74
CA GLN A 13 -1.75 9.08 6.66
C GLN A 13 -1.41 7.59 6.84
N LEU A 14 -0.22 7.17 6.45
CA LEU A 14 0.29 5.82 6.67
C LEU A 14 0.96 5.65 8.05
N GLY A 15 0.99 6.69 8.88
CA GLY A 15 1.58 6.65 10.23
C GLY A 15 3.10 6.75 10.28
N TYR A 16 3.76 7.15 9.19
CA TYR A 16 5.20 7.36 9.16
C TYR A 16 5.59 8.74 9.69
N THR A 17 6.69 8.77 10.46
CA THR A 17 7.31 10.04 10.85
C THR A 17 7.94 10.72 9.62
N LYS A 18 7.62 12.00 9.43
CA LYS A 18 8.25 12.84 8.41
C LYS A 18 9.74 12.98 8.72
N SER A 19 10.58 12.50 7.80
CA SER A 19 12.04 12.65 7.84
C SER A 19 12.56 12.71 6.41
N GLU A 20 13.74 13.29 6.19
CA GLU A 20 14.31 13.41 4.83
C GLU A 20 14.42 12.05 4.13
N GLN A 21 14.77 10.99 4.88
CA GLN A 21 14.85 9.64 4.35
C GLN A 21 13.48 9.08 3.94
N THR A 22 12.46 9.17 4.79
CA THR A 22 11.11 8.65 4.49
C THR A 22 10.46 9.43 3.36
N LEU A 23 10.69 10.74 3.32
CA LEU A 23 10.21 11.63 2.27
C LEU A 23 10.87 11.33 0.93
N LYS A 24 12.19 11.11 0.90
CA LYS A 24 12.90 10.68 -0.31
C LYS A 24 12.42 9.31 -0.79
N GLN A 25 12.29 8.35 0.12
CA GLN A 25 11.79 7.01 -0.21
C GLN A 25 10.37 7.07 -0.77
N MET A 26 9.49 7.89 -0.19
CA MET A 26 8.13 8.07 -0.67
C MET A 26 8.08 8.70 -2.06
N ASN A 27 8.92 9.70 -2.33
CA ASN A 27 9.04 10.27 -3.68
C ASN A 27 9.49 9.21 -4.70
N ASP A 28 10.54 8.46 -4.37
CA ASP A 28 11.05 7.40 -5.24
C ASP A 28 9.97 6.36 -5.55
N ILE A 29 9.19 5.97 -4.53
CA ILE A 29 8.03 5.08 -4.69
C ILE A 29 7.00 5.69 -5.65
N ILE A 30 6.62 6.96 -5.46
CA ILE A 30 5.63 7.64 -6.29
C ILE A 30 6.10 7.72 -7.75
N GLU A 31 7.37 8.08 -7.97
CA GLU A 31 7.97 8.18 -9.30
C GLU A 31 8.11 6.82 -9.99
N ASN A 32 8.43 5.78 -9.23
CA ASN A 32 8.61 4.42 -9.73
C ASN A 32 7.28 3.67 -9.93
N THR A 33 6.19 4.14 -9.31
CA THR A 33 4.87 3.51 -9.37
C THR A 33 4.01 4.15 -10.44
N GLN A 34 3.70 3.40 -11.50
CA GLN A 34 2.96 3.96 -12.64
C GLN A 34 1.51 4.32 -12.24
N GLY A 35 1.11 5.57 -12.49
CA GLY A 35 -0.26 6.01 -12.21
C GLY A 35 -0.58 6.14 -10.72
N PHE A 36 0.43 6.28 -9.87
CA PHE A 36 0.28 6.42 -8.42
C PHE A 36 -0.79 7.44 -8.02
N ASP A 37 -0.75 8.63 -8.60
CA ASP A 37 -1.68 9.74 -8.33
C ASP A 37 -3.17 9.34 -8.43
N LYS A 38 -3.51 8.41 -9.33
CA LYS A 38 -4.90 8.00 -9.56
C LYS A 38 -5.49 7.22 -8.39
N PHE A 39 -4.68 6.39 -7.72
CA PHE A 39 -5.14 5.55 -6.61
C PHE A 39 -4.63 5.99 -5.25
N SER A 40 -3.63 6.85 -5.20
CA SER A 40 -2.96 7.28 -3.98
C SER A 40 -3.91 7.91 -2.97
N GLN A 41 -4.91 8.66 -3.45
CA GLN A 41 -5.99 9.24 -2.64
C GLN A 41 -6.82 8.19 -1.89
N HIS A 42 -6.81 6.95 -2.36
CA HIS A 42 -7.57 5.84 -1.79
C HIS A 42 -6.71 4.93 -0.90
N LEU A 43 -5.37 5.07 -0.91
CA LEU A 43 -4.47 4.31 -0.03
C LEU A 43 -4.79 4.43 1.46
N PRO A 44 -5.15 5.61 2.01
CA PRO A 44 -5.47 5.74 3.43
C PRO A 44 -6.72 4.93 3.80
N SER A 45 -7.78 5.02 2.99
CA SER A 45 -9.00 4.23 3.18
C SER A 45 -8.74 2.74 2.99
N PHE A 46 -7.84 2.38 2.07
CA PHE A 46 -7.43 0.98 1.90
C PHE A 46 -6.66 0.47 3.11
N ASN A 47 -5.72 1.26 3.63
CA ASN A 47 -4.94 0.92 4.82
C ASN A 47 -5.84 0.74 6.05
N ASP A 48 -6.87 1.58 6.21
CA ASP A 48 -7.86 1.44 7.28
C ASP A 48 -8.66 0.14 7.16
N ALA A 49 -9.14 -0.18 5.96
CA ALA A 49 -9.82 -1.45 5.69
C ALA A 49 -8.92 -2.67 5.93
N LEU A 50 -7.63 -2.56 5.58
CA LEU A 50 -6.63 -3.59 5.84
C LEU A 50 -6.37 -3.76 7.34
N ALA A 51 -6.41 -2.69 8.13
CA ALA A 51 -6.15 -2.75 9.57
C ALA A 51 -7.17 -3.64 10.31
N VAL A 52 -8.42 -3.69 9.82
CA VAL A 52 -9.45 -4.63 10.30
C VAL A 52 -8.99 -6.08 10.16
N GLU A 53 -8.29 -6.37 9.07
CA GLU A 53 -7.77 -7.69 8.71
C GLU A 53 -6.35 -7.94 9.27
N LYS A 54 -5.89 -7.14 10.25
CA LYS A 54 -4.49 -7.15 10.74
C LYS A 54 -3.46 -6.98 9.62
N ALA A 55 -3.83 -6.27 8.57
CA ALA A 55 -2.97 -5.93 7.46
C ALA A 55 -2.72 -4.41 7.41
N PHE A 56 -1.66 -4.01 6.74
CA PHE A 56 -1.33 -2.60 6.56
C PHE A 56 -0.46 -2.39 5.33
N ILE A 57 -0.46 -1.15 4.86
CA ILE A 57 0.39 -0.67 3.79
C ILE A 57 1.67 -0.14 4.42
N ALA A 58 2.80 -0.63 3.94
CA ALA A 58 4.11 -0.21 4.36
C ALA A 58 5.00 0.14 3.16
N MET A 59 6.03 0.95 3.39
CA MET A 59 7.06 1.15 2.38
C MET A 59 7.98 -0.08 2.34
N SER A 60 8.37 -0.50 1.13
CA SER A 60 9.35 -1.57 0.97
C SER A 60 10.77 -1.02 1.19
N ASN A 61 11.61 -1.81 1.88
CA ASN A 61 13.00 -1.44 2.15
C ASN A 61 13.94 -1.87 1.02
N SER A 62 13.48 -2.76 0.15
CA SER A 62 14.29 -3.40 -0.90
C SER A 62 13.90 -2.97 -2.30
N GLU A 63 12.64 -2.57 -2.49
CA GLU A 63 12.12 -2.06 -3.75
C GLU A 63 11.45 -0.72 -3.49
N ASN A 64 11.47 0.18 -4.47
CA ASN A 64 10.79 1.47 -4.37
C ASN A 64 9.31 1.32 -4.73
N TYR A 65 8.61 0.49 -3.95
CA TYR A 65 7.17 0.25 -4.04
C TYR A 65 6.53 0.21 -2.65
N LEU A 66 5.24 0.56 -2.59
CA LEU A 66 4.42 0.24 -1.41
C LEU A 66 4.16 -1.27 -1.37
N LYS A 67 4.25 -1.85 -0.18
CA LYS A 67 3.88 -3.24 0.08
C LYS A 67 2.69 -3.31 1.01
N ILE A 68 1.72 -4.13 0.66
CA ILE A 68 0.62 -4.51 1.52
C ILE A 68 1.08 -5.75 2.26
N LYS A 69 1.20 -5.69 3.59
CA LYS A 69 1.61 -6.83 4.42
C LYS A 69 0.45 -7.21 5.34
N CYS A 70 0.13 -8.50 5.39
CA CYS A 70 -0.73 -9.05 6.43
C CYS A 70 0.13 -9.57 7.58
N GLU A 71 -0.18 -9.17 8.82
CA GLU A 71 0.36 -9.79 10.03
C GLU A 71 -0.57 -10.90 10.47
N GLU A 72 -0.39 -12.07 9.84
CA GLU A 72 -1.07 -13.28 10.24
C GLU A 72 -0.54 -13.78 11.60
N ASP A 73 -1.46 -14.07 12.51
CA ASP A 73 -1.23 -15.11 13.51
C ASP A 73 -1.44 -16.45 12.79
N SER A 74 -0.57 -17.45 13.01
CA SER A 74 -0.53 -18.75 12.30
C SER A 74 -1.81 -19.62 12.35
N SER A 75 -2.94 -19.08 12.81
CA SER A 75 -4.22 -19.75 13.03
C SER A 75 -5.38 -19.17 12.22
N ALA A 76 -5.18 -18.09 11.44
CA ALA A 76 -6.29 -17.19 11.10
C ALA A 76 -6.89 -17.37 9.69
N ASP A 77 -8.22 -17.59 9.67
CA ASP A 77 -9.17 -17.48 8.56
C ASP A 77 -9.13 -16.10 7.84
N ASN A 78 -8.55 -15.10 8.50
CA ASN A 78 -8.37 -13.72 8.00
C ASN A 78 -7.62 -13.63 6.68
N LEU A 79 -6.76 -14.60 6.35
CA LEU A 79 -5.96 -14.54 5.13
C LEU A 79 -6.83 -14.54 3.87
N SER A 80 -7.93 -15.29 3.90
CA SER A 80 -8.86 -15.34 2.78
C SER A 80 -9.54 -13.99 2.59
N ALA A 81 -10.04 -13.40 3.69
CA ALA A 81 -10.70 -12.10 3.67
C ALA A 81 -9.74 -10.95 3.28
N PHE A 82 -8.51 -10.94 3.81
CA PHE A 82 -7.44 -10.05 3.36
C PHE A 82 -7.17 -10.18 1.85
N THR A 83 -6.97 -11.41 1.36
CA THR A 83 -6.66 -11.65 -0.05
C THR A 83 -7.82 -11.22 -0.95
N ASP A 84 -9.06 -11.48 -0.53
CA ASP A 84 -10.25 -11.05 -1.25
C ASP A 84 -10.36 -9.52 -1.28
N LEU A 85 -10.13 -8.86 -0.13
CA LEU A 85 -10.11 -7.39 -0.01
C LEU A 85 -9.05 -6.77 -0.93
N VAL A 86 -7.83 -7.30 -0.92
CA VAL A 86 -6.73 -6.84 -1.78
C VAL A 86 -7.08 -7.02 -3.26
N LYS A 87 -7.61 -8.18 -3.65
CA LYS A 87 -8.05 -8.44 -5.03
C LYS A 87 -9.21 -7.55 -5.44
N HIS A 88 -10.17 -7.33 -4.57
CA HIS A 88 -11.32 -6.45 -4.81
C HIS A 88 -10.85 -5.02 -5.07
N TRP A 89 -9.93 -4.52 -4.22
CA TRP A 89 -9.30 -3.21 -4.40
C TRP A 89 -8.49 -3.12 -5.69
N ALA A 90 -7.65 -4.13 -5.95
CA ALA A 90 -6.87 -4.19 -7.17
C ALA A 90 -7.76 -4.18 -8.41
N ASN A 91 -8.87 -4.90 -8.41
CA ASN A 91 -9.81 -4.88 -9.52
C ASN A 91 -10.55 -3.54 -9.64
N LYS A 92 -11.04 -2.99 -8.52
CA LYS A 92 -11.80 -1.74 -8.45
C LYS A 92 -11.01 -0.53 -8.95
N TYR A 93 -9.76 -0.43 -8.53
CA TYR A 93 -8.87 0.68 -8.90
C TYR A 93 -7.88 0.31 -10.01
N LYS A 94 -8.00 -0.90 -10.58
CA LYS A 94 -7.10 -1.47 -11.58
C LYS A 94 -5.63 -1.46 -11.18
N LEU A 95 -5.36 -1.70 -9.89
CA LEU A 95 -4.01 -1.75 -9.37
C LEU A 95 -3.29 -2.99 -9.90
N GLU A 96 -2.05 -2.79 -10.30
CA GLU A 96 -1.12 -3.85 -10.60
C GLU A 96 -0.36 -4.22 -9.33
N LEU A 97 -0.60 -5.44 -8.85
CA LEU A 97 0.00 -5.97 -7.64
C LEU A 97 0.95 -7.12 -7.97
N LYS A 98 2.13 -7.12 -7.38
CA LYS A 98 3.12 -8.20 -7.47
C LYS A 98 3.23 -8.90 -6.12
N GLN A 99 2.75 -10.13 -6.04
CA GLN A 99 2.86 -10.94 -4.83
C GLN A 99 4.33 -11.31 -4.54
N VAL A 100 4.72 -11.24 -3.28
CA VAL A 100 6.01 -11.73 -2.81
C VAL A 100 5.93 -13.23 -2.62
N ALA A 101 6.85 -13.96 -3.25
CA ALA A 101 6.93 -15.41 -3.08
C ALA A 101 7.06 -15.76 -1.59
N ASP A 102 6.31 -16.77 -1.16
CA ASP A 102 6.35 -17.32 0.21
C ASP A 102 5.80 -16.39 1.31
N LYS A 103 5.18 -15.26 0.95
CA LYS A 103 4.64 -14.30 1.91
C LYS A 103 3.28 -13.76 1.50
N ASN A 104 2.46 -13.44 2.51
CA ASN A 104 1.23 -12.70 2.34
C ASN A 104 1.51 -11.20 2.22
N THR A 105 2.33 -10.87 1.23
CA THR A 105 2.78 -9.51 0.94
C THR A 105 2.62 -9.22 -0.55
N TYR A 106 2.10 -8.05 -0.89
CA TYR A 106 1.89 -7.63 -2.28
C TYR A 106 2.52 -6.26 -2.51
N TYR A 107 3.37 -6.12 -3.51
CA TYR A 107 3.90 -4.84 -3.96
C TYR A 107 2.91 -4.17 -4.92
N ILE A 108 2.64 -2.88 -4.72
CA ILE A 108 1.84 -2.07 -5.63
C ILE A 108 2.79 -1.51 -6.68
N ILE A 109 2.73 -2.06 -7.89
CA ILE A 109 3.63 -1.70 -9.01
C ILE A 109 3.06 -0.51 -9.80
N GLY A 110 1.73 -0.36 -9.81
CA GLY A 110 1.09 0.75 -10.48
C GLY A 110 -0.41 0.53 -10.67
N GLN A 111 -0.95 1.20 -11.68
CA GLN A 111 -2.32 1.04 -12.16
C GLN A 111 -2.33 0.84 -13.68
N ASN A 112 -3.22 -0.04 -14.15
CA ASN A 112 -3.50 -0.31 -15.58
C ASN A 112 -4.78 0.37 -16.08
#